data_AF-A0A7S4KEG2-F1
#
_entry.id   AF-A0A7S4KEG2-F1
#
_cell.length_a   1.000
_cell.length_b   1.000
_cell.length_c   1.000
_cell.angle_alpha   90.00
_cell.angle_beta   90.00
_cell.angle_gamma   90.00
#
_symmetry.space_group_name_H-M   'P 1'
#
loop_
_entity.id
_entity.type
_entity.pdbx_description
1 polymer ?
#
loop_
_entity_poly.entity_id
_entity_poly.type
_entity_poly.pdbx_seq_one_letter_code
_entity_poly.pdbx_strand_id
1 'polypeptide(L)'
;MEEDHGRDGYIDSSQLPGYQAEGDERVSFDSCLAIANSYKVEGNDKFKNQEWSEAMECYQNALQVLEPYKSIPFKQVKEMLTSCHLNIAASGYKKSVGMKRDLEAARELDLALQHCKEALSLDPRSVKAYFRQGQIYAEISALEDAARSQYDSFSGSANILTQRSRDSLLQAKSILGTNDNSIAAAFEELEAGAAKKRRKEYRTSLQMSKASDATMERSDKAAERMNQKNIPRKAEDWNKIDLDGELQRLEYESLRQQGLSEDEIRNRQIMQIVQDSSLDEDEKMKRCMHLVGHKDWQPHPLTEQERNRRESEKMLQFLQDPRRSPDEKVSYLAHLYQKSKPSD
;
A
#
# COMPACT_ATOMS: atom_id res chain seq x y z
N MET A 1 -38.23 14.02 52.09
CA MET A 1 -37.70 12.66 51.86
C MET A 1 -38.88 11.78 51.59
N GLU A 2 -39.24 11.61 50.33
CA GLU A 2 -40.11 10.53 49.87
C GLU A 2 -39.43 9.98 48.63
N GLU A 3 -38.94 8.76 48.74
CA GLU A 3 -38.28 8.01 47.68
C GLU A 3 -39.37 7.47 46.75
N ASP A 4 -39.44 8.05 45.55
CA ASP A 4 -40.25 7.54 44.44
C ASP A 4 -39.52 6.34 43.84
N HIS A 5 -39.78 5.14 44.37
CA HIS A 5 -39.36 3.89 43.76
C HIS A 5 -40.15 3.69 42.47
N GLY A 6 -39.46 4.01 41.36
CA GLY A 6 -39.93 3.83 40.00
C GLY A 6 -40.58 2.47 39.79
N ARG A 7 -41.82 2.50 39.31
CA ARG A 7 -42.44 1.37 38.62
C ARG A 7 -41.63 1.13 37.34
N ASP A 8 -40.64 0.25 37.40
CA ASP A 8 -40.18 -0.48 36.22
C ASP A 8 -41.36 -1.35 35.76
N GLY A 9 -42.16 -0.80 34.86
CA GLY A 9 -43.18 -1.55 34.15
C GLY A 9 -42.50 -2.68 33.40
N TYR A 10 -42.74 -3.92 33.83
CA TYR A 10 -42.27 -5.12 33.16
C TYR A 10 -42.91 -5.17 31.77
N ILE A 11 -42.18 -4.73 30.74
CA ILE A 11 -42.62 -4.83 29.34
C ILE A 11 -42.38 -6.28 28.93
N ASP A 12 -43.46 -7.02 28.68
CA ASP A 12 -43.42 -8.39 28.17
C ASP A 12 -42.70 -8.41 26.81
N SER A 13 -41.56 -9.09 26.74
CA SER A 13 -40.73 -9.17 25.55
C SER A 13 -41.43 -9.85 24.37
N SER A 14 -42.51 -10.60 24.61
CA SER A 14 -43.34 -11.24 23.57
C SER A 14 -44.24 -10.26 22.81
N GLN A 15 -44.44 -9.04 23.34
CA GLN A 15 -45.25 -7.98 22.73
C GLN A 15 -44.42 -6.93 21.97
N LEU A 16 -43.10 -7.06 21.96
CA LEU A 16 -42.21 -6.11 21.31
C LEU A 16 -42.22 -6.28 19.77
N PRO A 17 -42.03 -5.18 19.01
CA PRO A 17 -41.91 -5.26 17.56
C PRO A 17 -40.69 -6.11 17.19
N GLY A 18 -40.93 -7.24 16.52
CA GLY A 18 -39.85 -8.11 16.04
C GLY A 18 -39.10 -7.48 14.86
N TYR A 19 -37.78 -7.69 14.81
CA TYR A 19 -36.97 -7.40 13.62
C TYR A 19 -37.20 -8.51 12.58
N GLN A 20 -37.59 -8.15 11.36
CA GLN A 20 -37.70 -9.10 10.24
C GLN A 20 -36.39 -9.11 9.47
N ALA A 21 -35.52 -10.09 9.76
CA ALA A 21 -34.48 -10.48 8.81
C ALA A 21 -35.14 -11.24 7.65
N GLU A 22 -34.59 -11.15 6.44
CA GLU A 22 -35.12 -11.83 5.24
C GLU A 22 -35.34 -13.34 5.50
N GLY A 23 -36.60 -13.73 5.75
CA GLY A 23 -37.00 -15.11 6.09
C GLY A 23 -37.81 -15.23 7.38
N ASP A 24 -39.11 -14.90 7.29
CA ASP A 24 -40.31 -15.28 8.08
C ASP A 24 -40.30 -15.59 9.62
N GLU A 25 -39.17 -15.61 10.34
CA GLU A 25 -39.16 -15.77 11.81
C GLU A 25 -38.93 -14.43 12.52
N ARG A 26 -39.88 -14.03 13.39
CA ARG A 26 -39.71 -12.89 14.28
C ARG A 26 -38.54 -13.13 15.22
N VAL A 27 -37.47 -12.37 15.05
CA VAL A 27 -36.29 -12.44 15.92
C VAL A 27 -36.65 -11.83 17.28
N SER A 28 -36.44 -12.59 18.36
CA SER A 28 -36.71 -12.12 19.72
C SER A 28 -35.86 -10.89 20.09
N PHE A 29 -36.29 -10.12 21.08
CA PHE A 29 -35.53 -8.98 21.60
C PHE A 29 -34.10 -9.36 22.02
N ASP A 30 -33.95 -10.45 22.76
CA ASP A 30 -32.65 -10.93 23.23
C ASP A 30 -31.76 -11.36 22.06
N SER A 31 -32.34 -11.98 21.03
CA SER A 31 -31.64 -12.32 19.80
C SER A 31 -31.21 -11.08 19.02
N CYS A 32 -32.05 -10.04 18.94
CA CYS A 32 -31.70 -8.76 18.30
C CYS A 32 -30.52 -8.08 19.01
N LEU A 33 -30.53 -8.06 20.35
CA LEU A 33 -29.43 -7.54 21.17
C LEU A 33 -28.13 -8.32 20.95
N ALA A 34 -28.22 -9.66 20.87
CA ALA A 34 -27.07 -10.52 20.60
C ALA A 34 -26.47 -10.26 19.20
N ILE A 35 -27.31 -10.16 18.17
CA ILE A 35 -26.90 -9.86 16.79
C ILE A 35 -26.27 -8.46 16.71
N ALA A 36 -26.89 -7.45 17.30
CA ALA A 36 -26.34 -6.10 17.32
C ALA A 36 -24.98 -6.06 18.04
N ASN A 37 -24.82 -6.84 19.12
CA ASN A 37 -23.55 -6.95 19.81
C ASN A 37 -22.48 -7.66 18.97
N SER A 38 -22.82 -8.69 18.19
CA SER A 38 -21.85 -9.37 17.32
C SER A 38 -21.32 -8.41 16.24
N TYR A 39 -22.21 -7.65 15.60
CA TYR A 39 -21.81 -6.61 14.65
C TYR A 39 -20.93 -5.54 15.29
N LYS A 40 -21.24 -5.10 16.51
CA LYS A 40 -20.38 -4.15 17.24
C LYS A 40 -18.99 -4.73 17.51
N VAL A 41 -18.90 -6.00 17.92
CA VAL A 41 -17.61 -6.66 18.17
C VAL A 41 -16.79 -6.77 16.90
N GLU A 42 -17.40 -7.21 15.80
CA GLU A 42 -16.76 -7.28 14.48
C GLU A 42 -16.27 -5.89 14.03
N GLY A 43 -17.12 -4.87 14.16
CA GLY A 43 -16.75 -3.49 13.85
C GLY A 43 -15.58 -2.98 14.69
N ASN A 44 -15.47 -3.38 15.97
CA ASN A 44 -14.34 -3.03 16.82
C ASN A 44 -13.03 -3.67 16.32
N ASP A 45 -13.09 -4.91 15.81
CA ASP A 45 -11.93 -5.60 15.27
C ASP A 45 -11.48 -4.98 13.94
N LYS A 46 -12.44 -4.66 13.06
CA LYS A 46 -12.18 -3.87 11.84
C LYS A 46 -11.57 -2.50 12.16
N PHE A 47 -12.08 -1.84 13.20
CA PHE A 47 -11.51 -0.57 13.67
C PHE A 47 -10.05 -0.73 14.11
N LYS A 48 -9.71 -1.76 14.89
CA LYS A 48 -8.30 -1.99 15.29
C LYS A 48 -7.39 -2.24 14.07
N ASN A 49 -7.92 -2.88 13.03
CA ASN A 49 -7.22 -3.13 11.77
C ASN A 49 -7.14 -1.91 10.84
N GLN A 50 -7.68 -0.76 11.25
CA GLN A 50 -7.73 0.47 10.45
C GLN A 50 -8.64 0.38 9.21
N GLU A 51 -9.51 -0.61 9.17
CA GLU A 51 -10.57 -0.81 8.17
C GLU A 51 -11.79 0.04 8.57
N TRP A 52 -11.65 1.36 8.47
CA TRP A 52 -12.62 2.31 9.03
C TRP A 52 -13.99 2.25 8.36
N SER A 53 -14.03 2.01 7.05
CA SER A 53 -15.29 1.97 6.29
C SER A 53 -16.09 0.72 6.65
N GLU A 54 -15.42 -0.42 6.69
CA GLU A 54 -15.96 -1.72 7.07
C GLU A 54 -16.42 -1.70 8.52
N ALA A 55 -15.65 -1.07 9.42
CA ALA A 55 -16.06 -0.87 10.80
C ALA A 55 -17.38 -0.08 10.89
N MET A 56 -17.53 1.01 10.11
CA MET A 56 -18.77 1.80 10.09
C MET A 56 -19.97 0.97 9.63
N GLU A 57 -19.80 0.16 8.60
CA GLU A 57 -20.85 -0.72 8.09
C GLU A 57 -21.33 -1.71 9.15
N CYS A 58 -20.41 -2.37 9.87
CA CYS A 58 -20.76 -3.24 10.98
C CYS A 58 -21.59 -2.50 12.05
N TYR A 59 -21.17 -1.30 12.46
CA TYR A 59 -21.94 -0.52 13.44
C TYR A 59 -23.32 -0.06 12.91
N GLN A 60 -23.42 0.25 11.62
CA GLN A 60 -24.70 0.60 10.99
C GLN A 60 -25.66 -0.60 10.96
N ASN A 61 -25.14 -1.80 10.67
CA ASN A 61 -25.93 -3.03 10.74
C ASN A 61 -26.42 -3.28 12.18
N ALA A 62 -25.59 -3.02 13.19
CA ALA A 62 -26.02 -3.09 14.59
C ALA A 62 -27.15 -2.09 14.92
N LEU A 63 -27.09 -0.87 14.39
CA LEU A 63 -28.16 0.12 14.56
C LEU A 63 -29.46 -0.32 13.86
N GLN A 64 -29.36 -0.85 12.64
CA GLN A 64 -30.50 -1.31 11.87
C GLN A 64 -31.27 -2.43 12.59
N VAL A 65 -30.55 -3.39 13.17
CA VAL A 65 -31.13 -4.47 14.00
C VAL A 65 -31.89 -3.91 15.21
N LEU A 66 -31.43 -2.78 15.76
CA LEU A 66 -32.02 -2.15 16.94
C LEU A 66 -33.06 -1.06 16.63
N GLU A 67 -33.27 -0.71 15.36
CA GLU A 67 -34.19 0.35 14.95
C GLU A 67 -35.62 0.16 15.50
N PRO A 68 -36.22 -1.06 15.50
CA PRO A 68 -37.55 -1.27 16.08
C PRO A 68 -37.65 -0.92 17.58
N TYR A 69 -36.51 -0.91 18.28
CA TYR A 69 -36.43 -0.69 19.72
C TYR A 69 -35.90 0.71 20.09
N LYS A 70 -35.56 1.56 19.09
CA LYS A 70 -34.94 2.88 19.32
C LYS A 70 -35.75 3.81 20.22
N SER A 71 -37.08 3.76 20.12
CA SER A 71 -37.99 4.59 20.91
C SER A 71 -38.33 3.99 22.29
N ILE A 72 -37.91 2.75 22.55
CA ILE A 72 -38.25 2.03 23.79
C ILE A 72 -37.15 2.31 24.82
N PRO A 73 -37.47 2.71 26.05
CA PRO A 73 -36.50 3.17 27.03
C PRO A 73 -35.71 2.02 27.71
N PHE A 74 -35.38 0.96 26.97
CA PHE A 74 -34.52 -0.11 27.48
C PHE A 74 -33.10 0.39 27.63
N LYS A 75 -32.58 0.34 28.86
CA LYS A 75 -31.21 0.76 29.19
C LYS A 75 -30.17 0.07 28.30
N GLN A 76 -30.30 -1.23 28.07
CA GLN A 76 -29.38 -2.02 27.26
C GLN A 76 -29.36 -1.57 25.79
N VAL A 77 -30.53 -1.31 25.20
CA VAL A 77 -30.65 -0.80 23.83
C VAL A 77 -30.03 0.58 23.74
N LYS A 78 -30.36 1.47 24.68
CA LYS A 78 -29.84 2.83 24.75
C LYS A 78 -28.31 2.85 24.83
N GLU A 79 -27.72 2.02 25.69
CA GLU A 79 -26.26 1.86 25.82
C GLU A 79 -25.63 1.32 24.53
N MET A 80 -26.26 0.33 23.89
CA MET A 80 -25.77 -0.23 22.63
C MET A 80 -25.81 0.80 21.49
N LEU A 81 -26.94 1.50 21.31
CA LEU A 81 -27.10 2.57 20.32
C LEU A 81 -26.08 3.68 20.54
N THR A 82 -25.90 4.11 21.79
CA THR A 82 -24.89 5.12 22.16
C THR A 82 -23.49 4.65 21.78
N SER A 83 -23.13 3.41 22.10
CA SER A 83 -21.82 2.84 21.75
C SER A 83 -21.61 2.76 20.23
N CYS A 84 -22.61 2.33 19.47
CA CYS A 84 -22.52 2.23 18.00
C CYS A 84 -22.37 3.62 17.37
N HIS A 85 -23.17 4.60 17.77
CA HIS A 85 -23.02 5.98 17.30
C HIS A 85 -21.64 6.58 17.60
N LEU A 86 -21.13 6.38 18.82
CA LEU A 86 -19.79 6.82 19.20
C LEU A 86 -18.69 6.16 18.38
N ASN A 87 -18.86 4.89 18.02
CA ASN A 87 -17.90 4.15 17.23
C ASN A 87 -17.95 4.55 15.75
N ILE A 88 -19.14 4.80 15.17
CA ILE A 88 -19.26 5.35 13.82
C ILE A 88 -18.60 6.73 13.75
N ALA A 89 -18.84 7.60 14.74
CA ALA A 89 -18.18 8.90 14.80
C ALA A 89 -16.65 8.78 14.90
N ALA A 90 -16.15 7.79 15.64
CA ALA A 90 -14.73 7.47 15.72
C ALA A 90 -14.15 7.09 14.36
N SER A 91 -14.80 6.15 13.67
CA SER A 91 -14.37 5.64 12.38
C SER A 91 -14.41 6.74 11.32
N GLY A 92 -15.49 7.51 11.23
CA GLY A 92 -15.62 8.63 10.29
C GLY A 92 -14.53 9.68 10.50
N TYR A 93 -14.26 10.06 11.75
CA TYR A 93 -13.14 10.93 12.09
C TYR A 93 -11.80 10.36 11.62
N LYS A 94 -11.47 9.12 11.99
CA LYS A 94 -10.19 8.48 11.62
C LYS A 94 -10.01 8.34 10.12
N LYS A 95 -11.08 7.94 9.42
CA LYS A 95 -11.14 7.88 7.96
C LYS A 95 -10.83 9.25 7.35
N SER A 96 -11.46 10.31 7.84
CA SER A 96 -11.32 11.67 7.29
C SER A 96 -9.90 12.26 7.41
N VAL A 97 -9.18 11.99 8.51
CA VAL A 97 -7.85 12.55 8.78
C VAL A 97 -6.82 12.08 7.74
N GLY A 98 -6.99 10.89 7.18
CA GLY A 98 -6.11 10.31 6.16
C GLY A 98 -6.55 10.51 4.71
N MET A 99 -7.65 11.23 4.45
CA MET A 99 -8.21 11.37 3.09
C MET A 99 -7.47 12.39 2.22
N LYS A 100 -7.23 11.99 0.96
CA LYS A 100 -6.71 12.87 -0.11
C LYS A 100 -7.71 13.92 -0.57
N ARG A 101 -9.00 13.62 -0.48
CA ARG A 101 -10.08 14.44 -1.03
C ARG A 101 -10.79 15.18 0.08
N ASP A 102 -10.66 16.49 0.07
CA ASP A 102 -11.26 17.35 1.11
C ASP A 102 -12.80 17.31 1.10
N LEU A 103 -13.44 17.13 -0.07
CA LEU A 103 -14.90 17.01 -0.17
C LEU A 103 -15.44 15.72 0.46
N GLU A 104 -14.77 14.59 0.24
CA GLU A 104 -15.14 13.32 0.87
C GLU A 104 -14.88 13.39 2.38
N ALA A 105 -13.75 13.98 2.79
CA ALA A 105 -13.44 14.20 4.19
C ALA A 105 -14.50 15.05 4.90
N ALA A 106 -14.99 16.12 4.25
CA ALA A 106 -16.05 16.96 4.78
C ALA A 106 -17.35 16.16 5.01
N ARG A 107 -17.77 15.35 4.02
CA ARG A 107 -18.97 14.51 4.15
C ARG A 107 -18.87 13.52 5.31
N GLU A 108 -17.72 12.88 5.47
CA GLU A 108 -17.48 11.92 6.56
C GLU A 108 -17.47 12.60 7.94
N LEU A 109 -16.90 13.80 8.03
CA LEU A 109 -16.90 14.59 9.28
C LEU A 109 -18.30 15.09 9.65
N ASP A 110 -19.12 15.49 8.67
CA ASP A 110 -20.51 15.87 8.90
C ASP A 110 -21.33 14.69 9.42
N LEU A 111 -21.16 13.51 8.81
CA LEU A 111 -21.80 12.27 9.26
C LEU A 111 -21.35 11.88 10.68
N ALA A 112 -20.04 11.96 10.96
CA ALA A 112 -19.50 11.69 12.29
C ALA A 112 -20.06 12.66 13.34
N LEU A 113 -20.26 13.92 12.98
CA LEU A 113 -20.86 14.93 13.86
C LEU A 113 -22.33 14.62 14.14
N GLN A 114 -23.09 14.18 13.13
CA GLN A 114 -24.48 13.74 13.31
C GLN A 114 -24.56 12.57 14.30
N HIS A 115 -23.68 11.57 14.18
CA HIS A 115 -23.65 10.46 15.13
C HIS A 115 -23.25 10.87 16.55
N CYS A 116 -22.38 11.88 16.70
CA CYS A 116 -22.14 12.44 18.04
C CYS A 116 -23.39 13.08 18.64
N LYS A 117 -24.23 13.74 17.83
CA LYS A 117 -25.50 14.33 18.29
C LYS A 117 -26.50 13.24 18.68
N GLU A 118 -26.61 12.16 17.92
CA GLU A 118 -27.43 11.00 18.30
C GLU A 118 -26.91 10.36 19.60
N ALA A 119 -25.60 10.22 19.77
CA ALA A 119 -25.03 9.71 21.02
C ALA A 119 -25.36 10.62 22.22
N LEU A 120 -25.35 11.96 22.04
CA LEU A 120 -25.70 12.92 23.08
C LEU A 120 -27.21 13.01 23.36
N SER A 121 -28.07 12.74 22.37
CA SER A 121 -29.52 12.68 22.61
C SER A 121 -29.89 11.47 23.47
N LEU A 122 -29.13 10.38 23.32
CA LEU A 122 -29.24 9.20 24.18
C LEU A 122 -28.56 9.48 25.54
N ASP A 123 -27.27 9.82 25.55
CA ASP A 123 -26.51 10.11 26.78
C ASP A 123 -25.96 11.55 26.77
N PRO A 124 -26.70 12.51 27.35
CA PRO A 124 -26.27 13.91 27.44
C PRO A 124 -24.98 14.14 28.25
N ARG A 125 -24.55 13.14 29.03
CA ARG A 125 -23.32 13.18 29.84
C ARG A 125 -22.19 12.33 29.22
N SER A 126 -22.28 11.99 27.94
CA SER A 126 -21.26 11.21 27.28
C SER A 126 -19.97 12.03 27.06
N VAL A 127 -18.97 11.79 27.91
CA VAL A 127 -17.61 12.38 27.76
C VAL A 127 -17.03 12.06 26.38
N LYS A 128 -17.20 10.82 25.91
CA LYS A 128 -16.71 10.37 24.61
C LYS A 128 -17.35 11.13 23.45
N ALA A 129 -18.65 11.45 23.53
CA ALA A 129 -19.33 12.17 22.47
C ALA A 129 -18.78 13.60 22.35
N TYR A 130 -18.71 14.34 23.46
CA TYR A 130 -18.17 15.70 23.47
C TYR A 130 -16.69 15.74 23.05
N PHE A 131 -15.89 14.79 23.52
CA PHE A 131 -14.49 14.70 23.10
C PHE A 131 -14.36 14.51 21.59
N ARG A 132 -15.13 13.58 21.00
CA ARG A 132 -15.14 13.35 19.56
C ARG A 132 -15.67 14.54 18.77
N GLN A 133 -16.72 15.22 19.23
CA GLN A 133 -17.20 16.46 18.62
C GLN A 133 -16.10 17.52 18.57
N GLY A 134 -15.35 17.68 19.67
CA GLY A 134 -14.19 18.56 19.74
C GLY A 134 -13.19 18.28 18.62
N GLN A 135 -12.77 17.03 18.49
CA GLN A 135 -11.84 16.60 17.44
C GLN A 135 -12.38 16.83 16.03
N ILE A 136 -13.66 16.49 15.80
CA ILE A 136 -14.33 16.65 14.49
C ILE A 136 -14.43 18.13 14.11
N TYR A 137 -14.85 19.00 15.02
CA TYR A 137 -14.91 20.45 14.76
C TYR A 137 -13.54 21.05 14.43
N ALA A 138 -12.48 20.58 15.09
CA ALA A 138 -11.11 20.99 14.78
C ALA A 138 -10.71 20.61 13.34
N GLU A 139 -11.05 19.40 12.91
CA GLU A 139 -10.77 18.95 11.54
C GLU A 139 -11.63 19.66 10.48
N ILE A 140 -12.92 19.90 10.74
CA ILE A 140 -13.75 20.70 9.83
C ILE A 140 -13.20 22.12 9.71
N SER A 141 -12.83 22.75 10.84
CA SER A 141 -12.21 24.08 10.82
C SER A 141 -10.92 24.11 9.99
N ALA A 142 -10.10 23.05 10.09
CA ALA A 142 -8.87 22.94 9.31
C ALA A 142 -9.16 22.74 7.81
N LEU A 143 -10.19 21.99 7.45
CA LEU A 143 -10.64 21.82 6.07
C LEU A 143 -11.15 23.14 5.46
N GLU A 144 -11.97 23.88 6.20
CA GLU A 144 -12.47 25.17 5.74
C GLU A 144 -11.34 26.19 5.54
N ASP A 145 -10.38 26.24 6.46
CA ASP A 145 -9.20 27.09 6.31
C ASP A 145 -8.36 26.69 5.10
N ALA A 146 -8.19 25.38 4.87
CA ALA A 146 -7.45 24.85 3.73
C ALA A 146 -8.15 25.13 2.39
N ALA A 147 -9.49 25.13 2.36
CA ALA A 147 -10.28 25.54 1.20
C ALA A 147 -10.21 27.05 0.94
N ARG A 148 -10.19 27.87 2.00
CA ARG A 148 -10.03 29.33 1.91
C ARG A 148 -8.69 29.78 1.36
N SER A 149 -7.60 29.11 1.71
CA SER A 149 -6.29 29.42 1.10
C SER A 149 -6.27 29.24 -0.43
N GLN A 150 -7.31 28.67 -1.04
CA GLN A 150 -7.51 28.59 -2.49
C GLN A 150 -8.47 29.65 -3.05
N TYR A 151 -9.36 30.23 -2.23
CA TYR A 151 -10.38 31.19 -2.66
C TYR A 151 -10.54 32.30 -1.60
N ASP A 152 -10.14 33.51 -1.96
CA ASP A 152 -9.86 34.64 -1.06
C ASP A 152 -11.10 35.34 -0.46
N SER A 153 -12.15 34.61 -0.05
CA SER A 153 -13.35 35.23 0.51
C SER A 153 -14.03 34.40 1.61
N PHE A 154 -14.31 35.07 2.74
CA PHE A 154 -15.19 34.69 3.87
C PHE A 154 -14.56 33.95 5.07
N SER A 155 -14.08 34.71 6.07
CA SER A 155 -13.34 34.27 7.28
C SER A 155 -14.21 33.91 8.51
N GLY A 156 -15.54 33.91 8.43
CA GLY A 156 -16.39 33.81 9.62
C GLY A 156 -16.50 32.41 10.24
N SER A 157 -16.44 31.34 9.43
CA SER A 157 -16.87 30.00 9.83
C SER A 157 -15.83 29.20 10.63
N ALA A 158 -14.52 29.26 10.31
CA ALA A 158 -13.52 28.51 11.09
C ALA A 158 -13.36 28.99 12.53
N ASN A 159 -13.44 30.30 12.77
CA ASN A 159 -13.35 30.81 14.14
C ASN A 159 -14.50 30.26 14.99
N ILE A 160 -15.71 30.18 14.42
CA ILE A 160 -16.87 29.58 15.08
C ILE A 160 -16.65 28.08 15.32
N LEU A 161 -16.11 27.34 14.36
CA LEU A 161 -15.84 25.90 14.50
C LEU A 161 -14.73 25.61 15.51
N THR A 162 -13.66 26.41 15.52
CA THR A 162 -12.59 26.34 16.52
C THR A 162 -13.16 26.59 17.92
N GLN A 163 -14.05 27.59 18.06
CA GLN A 163 -14.73 27.84 19.33
C GLN A 163 -15.62 26.65 19.74
N ARG A 164 -16.43 26.11 18.83
CA ARG A 164 -17.26 24.92 19.10
C ARG A 164 -16.43 23.69 19.49
N SER A 165 -15.26 23.53 18.88
CA SER A 165 -14.30 22.49 19.25
C SER A 165 -13.86 22.67 20.71
N ARG A 166 -13.43 23.88 21.07
CA ARG A 166 -13.03 24.25 22.44
C ARG A 166 -14.15 24.00 23.44
N ASP A 167 -15.36 24.46 23.14
CA ASP A 167 -16.54 24.32 24.01
C ASP A 167 -16.88 22.85 24.26
N SER A 168 -16.80 22.01 23.21
CA SER A 168 -17.04 20.57 23.33
C SER A 168 -15.99 19.89 24.22
N LEU A 169 -14.71 20.23 24.05
CA LEU A 169 -13.64 19.70 24.90
C LEU A 169 -13.77 20.16 26.37
N LEU A 170 -14.23 21.40 26.60
CA LEU A 170 -14.49 21.93 27.94
C LEU A 170 -15.65 21.17 28.59
N GLN A 171 -16.71 20.88 27.85
CA GLN A 171 -17.83 20.09 28.33
C GLN A 171 -17.39 18.66 28.69
N ALA A 172 -16.58 18.02 27.85
CA ALA A 172 -16.00 16.70 28.14
C ALA A 172 -15.19 16.73 29.45
N LYS A 173 -14.32 17.74 29.61
CA LYS A 173 -13.51 17.93 30.82
C LYS A 173 -14.38 18.16 32.07
N SER A 174 -15.41 18.99 31.95
CA SER A 174 -16.32 19.29 33.05
C SER A 174 -17.08 18.06 33.54
N ILE A 175 -17.48 17.17 32.64
CA ILE A 175 -18.22 15.96 33.01
C ILE A 175 -17.28 14.92 33.63
N LEU A 176 -16.07 14.76 33.07
CA LEU A 176 -15.12 13.75 33.54
C LEU A 176 -14.58 14.07 34.95
N GLY A 177 -14.50 15.36 35.31
CA GLY A 177 -14.15 15.83 36.66
C GLY A 177 -12.69 15.58 37.08
N THR A 178 -11.90 14.92 36.23
CA THR A 178 -10.46 14.65 36.46
C THR A 178 -9.63 15.15 35.28
N ASN A 179 -8.34 15.38 35.52
CA ASN A 179 -7.40 15.75 34.47
C ASN A 179 -7.06 14.52 33.63
N ASP A 180 -7.77 14.37 32.52
CA ASP A 180 -7.51 13.33 31.53
C ASP A 180 -6.51 13.82 30.48
N ASN A 181 -5.43 13.04 30.32
CA ASN A 181 -4.32 13.38 29.42
C ASN A 181 -4.76 13.43 27.95
N SER A 182 -5.78 12.67 27.53
CA SER A 182 -6.26 12.68 26.15
C SER A 182 -7.04 13.95 25.83
N ILE A 183 -7.83 14.46 26.79
CA ILE A 183 -8.53 15.74 26.65
C ILE A 183 -7.51 16.89 26.65
N ALA A 184 -6.51 16.84 27.53
CA ALA A 184 -5.44 17.84 27.55
C ALA A 184 -4.66 17.88 26.23
N ALA A 185 -4.27 16.71 25.71
CA ALA A 185 -3.60 16.60 24.42
C ALA A 185 -4.46 17.14 23.27
N ALA A 186 -5.78 16.89 23.28
CA ALA A 186 -6.68 17.44 22.27
C ALA A 186 -6.78 18.97 22.32
N PHE A 187 -6.72 19.58 23.52
CA PHE A 187 -6.62 21.04 23.63
C PHE A 187 -5.30 21.56 23.07
N GLU A 188 -4.17 20.93 23.43
CA GLU A 188 -2.86 21.31 22.90
C GLU A 188 -2.81 21.20 21.37
N GLU A 189 -3.35 20.12 20.80
CA GLU A 189 -3.46 19.94 19.36
C GLU A 189 -4.31 21.03 18.68
N LEU A 190 -5.42 21.42 19.31
CA LEU A 190 -6.29 22.48 18.81
C LEU A 190 -5.55 23.83 18.77
N GLU A 191 -4.89 24.21 19.88
CA GLU A 191 -4.14 25.46 19.99
C GLU A 191 -2.91 25.49 19.09
N ALA A 192 -2.23 24.37 18.94
CA ALA A 192 -1.10 24.22 18.03
C ALA A 192 -1.50 24.20 16.54
N GLY A 193 -2.81 24.15 16.24
CA GLY A 193 -3.31 24.05 14.87
C GLY A 193 -2.89 22.74 14.19
N ALA A 194 -2.75 21.65 14.94
CA ALA A 194 -2.21 20.37 14.47
C ALA A 194 -2.99 19.81 13.26
N ALA A 195 -4.33 19.94 13.26
CA ALA A 195 -5.17 19.55 12.13
C ALA A 195 -4.79 20.29 10.83
N LYS A 196 -4.55 21.60 10.91
CA LYS A 196 -4.12 22.42 9.76
C LYS A 196 -2.75 21.95 9.25
N LYS A 197 -1.82 21.66 10.17
CA LYS A 197 -0.49 21.15 9.85
C LYS A 197 -0.57 19.81 9.12
N ARG A 198 -1.32 18.84 9.65
CA ARG A 198 -1.51 17.51 9.03
C ARG A 198 -2.08 17.62 7.62
N ARG A 199 -3.11 18.45 7.41
CA ARG A 199 -3.71 18.68 6.08
C ARG A 199 -2.73 19.30 5.10
N LYS A 200 -1.90 20.25 5.55
CA LYS A 200 -0.85 20.86 4.72
C LYS A 200 0.20 19.83 4.29
N GLU A 201 0.71 19.04 5.23
CA GLU A 201 1.68 17.97 4.96
C GLU A 201 1.12 16.95 3.96
N TYR A 202 -0.14 16.57 4.13
CA TYR A 202 -0.83 15.65 3.24
C TYR A 202 -0.97 16.23 1.80
N ARG A 203 -1.30 17.52 1.66
CA ARG A 203 -1.35 18.18 0.35
C ARG A 203 0.03 18.25 -0.31
N THR A 204 1.07 18.56 0.47
CA THR A 204 2.44 18.60 -0.04
C THR A 204 2.90 17.23 -0.51
N SER A 205 2.64 16.17 0.26
CA SER A 205 2.99 14.79 -0.16
C SER A 205 2.24 14.37 -1.42
N LEU A 206 0.97 14.78 -1.56
CA LEU A 206 0.18 14.52 -2.77
C LEU A 206 0.72 15.28 -4.00
N GLN A 207 1.13 16.54 -3.84
CA GLN A 207 1.76 17.31 -4.93
C GLN A 207 3.08 16.68 -5.36
N MET A 208 3.89 16.21 -4.41
CA MET A 208 5.16 15.52 -4.71
C MET A 208 4.91 14.20 -5.45
N SER A 209 3.91 13.40 -5.04
CA SER A 209 3.51 12.18 -5.75
C SER A 209 3.06 12.49 -7.18
N LYS A 210 2.18 13.48 -7.39
CA LYS A 210 1.74 13.86 -8.75
C LYS A 210 2.88 14.40 -9.61
N ALA A 211 3.82 15.13 -9.02
CA ALA A 211 5.00 15.61 -9.72
C ALA A 211 5.90 14.44 -10.14
N SER A 212 6.09 13.45 -9.27
CA SER A 212 6.81 12.20 -9.56
C SER A 212 6.14 11.43 -10.70
N ASP A 213 4.83 11.24 -10.63
CA ASP A 213 4.05 10.53 -11.66
C ASP A 213 4.13 11.28 -13.00
N ALA A 214 4.04 12.62 -12.99
CA ALA A 214 4.18 13.43 -14.20
C ALA A 214 5.62 13.45 -14.76
N THR A 215 6.65 13.34 -13.92
CA THR A 215 8.03 13.18 -14.38
C THR A 215 8.26 11.82 -15.01
N MET A 216 7.67 10.76 -14.44
CA MET A 216 7.73 9.40 -14.98
C MET A 216 6.98 9.31 -16.32
N GLU A 217 5.78 9.90 -16.41
CA GLU A 217 5.03 9.96 -17.67
C GLU A 217 5.77 10.77 -18.76
N ARG A 218 6.51 11.81 -18.38
CA ARG A 218 7.38 12.57 -19.31
C ARG A 218 8.60 11.78 -19.74
N SER A 219 9.23 10.99 -18.86
CA SER A 219 10.33 10.11 -19.25
C SER A 219 9.85 9.00 -20.18
N ASP A 220 8.68 8.43 -19.92
CA ASP A 220 8.08 7.38 -20.75
C ASP A 220 7.72 7.93 -22.13
N LYS A 221 7.09 9.11 -22.20
CA LYS A 221 6.82 9.78 -23.47
C LYS A 221 8.08 10.23 -24.21
N ALA A 222 9.15 10.57 -23.49
CA ALA A 222 10.46 10.87 -24.09
C ALA A 222 11.10 9.60 -24.66
N ALA A 223 11.02 8.47 -23.95
CA ALA A 223 11.47 7.17 -24.41
C ALA A 223 10.66 6.71 -25.64
N GLU A 224 9.32 6.87 -25.64
CA GLU A 224 8.46 6.58 -26.79
C GLU A 224 8.80 7.45 -28.01
N ARG A 225 9.09 8.75 -27.81
CA ARG A 225 9.53 9.65 -28.90
C ARG A 225 10.91 9.29 -29.45
N MET A 226 11.82 8.79 -28.60
CA MET A 226 13.08 8.22 -29.07
C MET A 226 12.84 6.91 -29.84
N ASN A 227 11.88 6.08 -29.42
CA ASN A 227 11.53 4.84 -30.08
C ASN A 227 10.77 5.05 -31.41
N GLN A 228 9.97 6.12 -31.55
CA GLN A 228 9.32 6.49 -32.82
C GLN A 228 10.29 7.04 -33.88
N LYS A 229 11.50 7.46 -33.48
CA LYS A 229 12.60 7.72 -34.44
C LYS A 229 13.26 6.43 -34.95
N ASN A 230 12.97 5.28 -34.34
CA ASN A 230 13.23 3.95 -34.90
C ASN A 230 12.01 3.48 -35.71
N ILE A 231 11.81 4.09 -36.87
CA ILE A 231 10.98 3.49 -37.92
C ILE A 231 11.62 2.14 -38.28
N PRO A 232 10.87 1.02 -38.36
CA PRO A 232 11.46 -0.28 -38.60
C PRO A 232 12.18 -0.27 -39.94
N ARG A 233 13.50 -0.50 -39.90
CA ARG A 233 14.31 -0.65 -41.09
C ARG A 233 13.86 -1.91 -41.84
N LYS A 234 13.93 -1.86 -43.17
CA LYS A 234 13.56 -2.99 -44.03
C LYS A 234 14.39 -4.22 -43.65
N ALA A 235 13.86 -5.42 -43.89
CA ALA A 235 14.47 -6.70 -43.49
C ALA A 235 15.97 -6.83 -43.89
N GLU A 236 16.37 -6.19 -44.99
CA GLU A 236 17.75 -6.16 -45.50
C GLU A 236 18.76 -5.43 -44.59
N ASP A 237 18.31 -4.59 -43.66
CA ASP A 237 19.17 -3.82 -42.76
C ASP A 237 19.50 -4.56 -41.45
N TRP A 238 18.75 -5.62 -41.09
CA TRP A 238 19.01 -6.40 -39.86
C TRP A 238 20.32 -7.18 -39.93
N ASN A 239 20.73 -7.58 -41.14
CA ASN A 239 22.00 -8.26 -41.37
C ASN A 239 23.23 -7.33 -41.24
N LYS A 240 23.03 -6.01 -41.05
CA LYS A 240 24.09 -5.02 -40.85
C LYS A 240 24.18 -4.51 -39.41
N ILE A 241 23.29 -4.96 -38.53
CA ILE A 241 23.29 -4.54 -37.13
C ILE A 241 24.23 -5.46 -36.36
N ASP A 242 25.26 -4.88 -35.76
CA ASP A 242 26.11 -5.53 -34.77
C ASP A 242 25.30 -5.73 -33.48
N LEU A 243 24.44 -6.74 -33.51
CA LEU A 243 23.50 -7.04 -32.43
C LEU A 243 24.25 -7.33 -31.12
N ASP A 244 25.39 -8.00 -31.24
CA ASP A 244 26.26 -8.33 -30.12
C ASP A 244 26.90 -7.06 -29.54
N GLY A 245 27.36 -6.12 -30.39
CA GLY A 245 27.87 -4.82 -29.96
C GLY A 245 26.84 -3.95 -29.25
N GLU A 246 25.59 -3.92 -29.73
CA GLU A 246 24.53 -3.11 -29.10
C GLU A 246 24.02 -3.73 -27.79
N LEU A 247 23.95 -5.07 -27.70
CA LEU A 247 23.67 -5.78 -26.44
C LEU A 247 24.76 -5.49 -25.40
N GLN A 248 26.03 -5.56 -25.81
CA GLN A 248 27.16 -5.27 -24.93
C GLN A 248 27.15 -3.82 -24.44
N ARG A 249 26.76 -2.87 -25.29
CA ARG A 249 26.60 -1.46 -24.92
C ARG A 249 25.48 -1.28 -23.88
N LEU A 250 24.32 -1.90 -24.08
CA LEU A 250 23.20 -1.79 -23.14
C LEU A 250 23.53 -2.39 -21.77
N GLU A 251 24.23 -3.52 -21.75
CA GLU A 251 24.72 -4.13 -20.50
C GLU A 251 25.75 -3.21 -19.81
N TYR A 252 26.66 -2.60 -20.57
CA TYR A 252 27.62 -1.64 -20.06
C TYR A 252 26.94 -0.40 -19.44
N GLU A 253 25.95 0.18 -20.13
CA GLU A 253 25.16 1.32 -19.62
C GLU A 253 24.38 0.96 -18.35
N SER A 254 23.79 -0.23 -18.28
CA SER A 254 23.07 -0.74 -17.10
C SER A 254 23.99 -0.86 -15.87
N LEU A 255 25.18 -1.44 -16.06
CA LEU A 255 26.16 -1.58 -14.98
C LEU A 255 26.72 -0.23 -14.50
N ARG A 256 26.87 0.74 -15.40
CA ARG A 256 27.27 2.10 -15.03
C ARG A 256 26.20 2.82 -14.22
N GLN A 257 24.92 2.61 -14.52
CA GLN A 257 23.80 3.16 -13.72
C GLN A 257 23.76 2.57 -12.30
N GLN A 258 24.27 1.36 -12.11
CA GLN A 258 24.43 0.73 -10.79
C GLN A 258 25.64 1.27 -10.01
N GLY A 259 26.37 2.26 -10.55
CA GLY A 259 27.47 2.94 -9.86
C GLY A 259 28.82 2.22 -9.91
N LEU A 260 28.97 1.19 -10.75
CA LEU A 260 30.25 0.50 -10.92
C LEU A 260 31.24 1.35 -11.74
N SER A 261 32.51 1.32 -11.33
CA SER A 261 33.62 1.91 -12.08
C SER A 261 33.92 1.13 -13.36
N GLU A 262 34.55 1.78 -14.33
CA GLU A 262 34.87 1.16 -15.63
C GLU A 262 35.75 -0.09 -15.48
N ASP A 263 36.66 -0.09 -14.50
CA ASP A 263 37.53 -1.23 -14.22
C ASP A 263 36.77 -2.40 -13.57
N GLU A 264 35.77 -2.12 -12.72
CA GLU A 264 34.90 -3.16 -12.14
C GLU A 264 34.00 -3.79 -13.21
N ILE A 265 33.48 -2.98 -14.14
CA ILE A 265 32.69 -3.48 -15.28
C ILE A 265 33.54 -4.36 -16.18
N ARG A 266 34.76 -3.91 -16.52
CA ARG A 266 35.71 -4.67 -17.34
C ARG A 266 36.10 -6.00 -16.68
N ASN A 267 36.40 -5.97 -15.38
CA ASN A 267 36.75 -7.18 -14.62
C ASN A 267 35.59 -8.18 -14.57
N ARG A 268 34.34 -7.69 -14.43
CA ARG A 268 33.14 -8.54 -14.46
C ARG A 268 32.94 -9.21 -15.82
N GLN A 269 33.13 -8.48 -16.92
CA GLN A 269 33.04 -9.03 -18.28
C GLN A 269 34.13 -10.08 -18.55
N ILE A 270 35.36 -9.82 -18.11
CA ILE A 270 36.46 -10.80 -18.20
C ILE A 270 36.09 -12.09 -17.44
N MET A 271 35.55 -11.97 -16.23
CA MET A 271 35.13 -13.15 -15.46
C MET A 271 34.02 -13.94 -16.15
N GLN A 272 33.04 -13.28 -16.75
CA GLN A 272 31.99 -13.95 -17.53
C GLN A 272 32.58 -14.71 -18.72
N ILE A 273 33.49 -14.10 -19.49
CA ILE A 273 34.15 -14.74 -20.62
C ILE A 273 34.96 -15.97 -20.18
N VAL A 274 35.73 -15.85 -19.09
CA VAL A 274 36.55 -16.96 -18.57
C VAL A 274 35.69 -18.12 -18.08
N GLN A 275 34.54 -17.82 -17.46
CA GLN A 275 33.59 -18.81 -16.95
C GLN A 275 32.67 -19.40 -18.02
N ASP A 276 32.62 -18.82 -19.22
CA ASP A 276 31.77 -19.31 -20.31
C ASP A 276 32.31 -20.66 -20.83
N SER A 277 31.61 -21.74 -20.49
CA SER A 277 31.95 -23.10 -20.93
C SER A 277 31.72 -23.34 -22.42
N SER A 278 31.05 -22.43 -23.13
CA SER A 278 30.78 -22.56 -24.57
C SER A 278 31.94 -22.05 -25.44
N LEU A 279 32.84 -21.23 -24.89
CA LEU A 279 33.98 -20.66 -25.60
C LEU A 279 35.21 -21.54 -25.47
N ASP A 280 35.97 -21.66 -26.56
CA ASP A 280 37.30 -22.27 -26.51
C ASP A 280 38.31 -21.31 -25.84
N GLU A 281 39.37 -21.87 -25.25
CA GLU A 281 40.37 -21.09 -24.50
C GLU A 281 41.03 -19.99 -25.34
N ASP A 282 41.26 -20.23 -26.64
CA ASP A 282 41.82 -19.21 -27.52
C ASP A 282 40.83 -18.05 -27.78
N GLU A 283 39.54 -18.37 -27.87
CA GLU A 283 38.46 -17.39 -28.08
C GLU A 283 38.20 -16.59 -26.79
N LYS A 284 38.24 -17.24 -25.62
CA LYS A 284 38.20 -16.57 -24.32
C LYS A 284 39.35 -15.57 -24.20
N MET A 285 40.57 -16.04 -24.46
CA MET A 285 41.76 -15.21 -24.35
C MET A 285 41.70 -14.03 -25.32
N LYS A 286 41.25 -14.26 -26.56
CA LYS A 286 41.08 -13.20 -27.56
C LYS A 286 40.11 -12.12 -27.10
N ARG A 287 38.93 -12.52 -26.61
CA ARG A 287 37.91 -11.58 -26.11
C ARG A 287 38.41 -10.80 -24.89
N CYS A 288 39.10 -11.47 -23.96
CA CYS A 288 39.72 -10.80 -22.82
C CYS A 288 40.78 -9.78 -23.25
N MET A 289 41.66 -10.13 -24.20
CA MET A 289 42.70 -9.22 -24.71
C MET A 289 42.10 -8.01 -25.44
N HIS A 290 41.00 -8.19 -26.17
CA HIS A 290 40.28 -7.09 -26.81
C HIS A 290 39.67 -6.13 -25.77
N LEU A 291 39.12 -6.66 -24.66
CA LEU A 291 38.57 -5.83 -23.57
C LEU A 291 39.63 -5.00 -22.85
N VAL A 292 40.88 -5.47 -22.81
CA VAL A 292 42.02 -4.75 -22.22
C VAL A 292 42.70 -3.80 -23.24
N GLY A 293 42.20 -3.76 -24.48
CA GLY A 293 42.63 -2.80 -25.50
C GLY A 293 43.59 -3.37 -26.57
N HIS A 294 43.93 -4.66 -26.49
CA HIS A 294 44.77 -5.33 -27.49
C HIS A 294 43.92 -5.90 -28.64
N LYS A 295 43.30 -5.02 -29.43
CA LYS A 295 42.34 -5.38 -30.51
C LYS A 295 42.94 -6.22 -31.64
N ASP A 296 44.25 -6.15 -31.83
CA ASP A 296 44.97 -6.88 -32.89
C ASP A 296 45.59 -8.19 -32.39
N TRP A 297 45.34 -8.56 -31.13
CA TRP A 297 45.86 -9.80 -30.57
C TRP A 297 45.21 -11.01 -31.24
N GLN A 298 46.04 -11.96 -31.67
CA GLN A 298 45.59 -13.25 -32.20
C GLN A 298 46.26 -14.37 -31.39
N PRO A 299 45.55 -15.47 -31.14
CA PRO A 299 46.15 -16.64 -30.52
C PRO A 299 47.32 -17.14 -31.38
N HIS A 300 48.40 -17.57 -30.74
CA HIS A 300 49.52 -18.14 -31.47
C HIS A 300 49.08 -19.41 -32.21
N PRO A 301 49.53 -19.60 -33.46
CA PRO A 301 49.20 -20.80 -34.22
C PRO A 301 49.74 -22.02 -33.49
N LEU A 302 48.83 -22.92 -33.10
CA LEU A 302 49.20 -24.15 -32.41
C LEU A 302 50.00 -25.06 -33.34
N THR A 303 51.07 -25.65 -32.80
CA THR A 303 51.73 -26.77 -33.44
C THR A 303 50.78 -27.96 -33.53
N GLU A 304 51.03 -28.88 -34.47
CA GLU A 304 50.23 -30.10 -34.62
C GLU A 304 50.21 -30.93 -33.32
N GLN A 305 51.34 -30.96 -32.62
CA GLN A 305 51.47 -31.62 -31.32
C GLN A 305 50.59 -30.97 -30.24
N GLU A 306 50.52 -29.64 -30.18
CA GLU A 306 49.66 -28.92 -29.24
C GLU A 306 48.17 -29.07 -29.57
N ARG A 307 47.82 -29.10 -30.87
CA ARG A 307 46.45 -29.38 -31.32
C ARG A 307 46.01 -30.76 -30.86
N ASN A 308 46.83 -31.78 -31.13
CA ASN A 308 46.55 -33.15 -30.71
C ASN A 308 46.45 -33.28 -29.19
N ARG A 309 47.29 -32.56 -28.43
CA ARG A 309 47.22 -32.52 -26.96
C ARG A 309 45.89 -31.94 -26.47
N ARG A 310 45.47 -30.78 -27.00
CA ARG A 310 44.21 -30.13 -26.63
C ARG A 310 42.99 -30.98 -26.98
N GLU A 311 42.99 -31.63 -28.14
CA GLU A 311 41.92 -32.56 -28.54
C GLU A 311 41.85 -33.77 -27.60
N SER A 312 43.01 -34.30 -27.20
CA SER A 312 43.10 -35.40 -26.24
C SER A 312 42.59 -35.00 -24.85
N GLU A 313 42.94 -33.81 -24.37
CA GLU A 313 42.46 -33.25 -23.10
C GLU A 313 40.94 -33.04 -23.11
N LYS A 314 40.39 -32.47 -24.19
CA LYS A 314 38.93 -32.32 -24.36
C LYS A 314 38.21 -33.66 -24.35
N MET A 315 38.78 -34.67 -25.00
CA MET A 315 38.23 -36.02 -25.00
C MET A 315 38.24 -36.62 -23.57
N LEU A 316 39.36 -36.52 -22.86
CA LEU A 316 39.47 -37.02 -21.49
C LEU A 316 38.48 -36.31 -20.55
N GLN A 317 38.35 -35.00 -20.66
CA GLN A 317 37.41 -34.22 -19.85
C GLN A 317 35.96 -34.63 -20.12
N PHE A 318 35.59 -34.85 -21.39
CA PHE A 318 34.26 -35.34 -21.76
C PHE A 318 33.97 -36.74 -21.17
N LEU A 319 34.96 -37.64 -21.19
CA LEU A 319 34.80 -39.00 -20.64
C LEU A 319 34.77 -39.02 -19.12
N GLN A 320 35.48 -38.10 -18.46
CA GLN A 320 35.56 -37.99 -17.00
C GLN A 320 34.37 -37.23 -16.39
N ASP A 321 33.59 -36.48 -17.18
CA ASP A 321 32.42 -35.74 -16.67
C ASP A 321 31.38 -36.70 -16.07
N PRO A 322 31.10 -36.64 -14.75
CA PRO A 322 30.16 -37.52 -14.08
C PRO A 322 28.70 -37.21 -14.45
N ARG A 323 28.41 -36.06 -15.07
CA ARG A 323 27.06 -35.66 -15.49
C ARG A 323 26.63 -36.30 -16.81
N ARG A 324 27.59 -36.82 -17.58
CA ARG A 324 27.35 -37.42 -18.90
C ARG A 324 27.02 -38.89 -18.78
N SER A 325 26.00 -39.34 -19.50
CA SER A 325 25.59 -40.74 -19.48
C SER A 325 26.62 -41.64 -20.18
N PRO A 326 26.67 -42.95 -19.85
CA PRO A 326 27.50 -43.90 -20.58
C PRO A 326 27.23 -43.89 -22.10
N ASP A 327 25.97 -43.74 -22.51
CA ASP A 327 25.57 -43.75 -23.92
C ASP A 327 26.07 -42.51 -24.68
N GLU A 328 26.03 -41.33 -24.05
CA GLU A 328 26.62 -40.10 -24.62
C GLU A 328 28.13 -40.25 -24.82
N LYS A 329 28.82 -40.88 -23.87
CA LYS A 329 30.27 -41.16 -23.96
C LYS A 329 30.60 -42.13 -25.09
N VAL A 330 29.82 -43.19 -25.24
CA VAL A 330 29.99 -44.17 -26.33
C VAL A 330 29.71 -43.52 -27.68
N SER A 331 28.65 -42.71 -27.80
CA SER A 331 28.31 -42.01 -29.04
C SER A 331 29.40 -41.02 -29.46
N TYR A 332 29.95 -40.27 -28.50
CA TYR A 332 31.05 -39.34 -28.74
C TYR A 332 32.33 -40.06 -29.22
N LEU A 333 32.70 -41.18 -28.60
CA LEU A 333 33.83 -42.00 -29.02
C LEU A 333 33.63 -42.59 -30.42
N ALA A 334 32.41 -43.03 -30.75
CA ALA A 334 32.09 -43.55 -32.08
C ALA A 334 32.24 -42.48 -33.16
N HIS A 335 31.81 -41.23 -32.88
CA HIS A 335 31.99 -40.10 -33.79
C HIS A 335 33.47 -39.76 -33.99
N LEU A 336 34.28 -39.75 -32.93
CA LEU A 336 35.73 -39.52 -33.05
C LEU A 336 36.40 -40.61 -33.89
N TYR A 337 36.05 -41.88 -33.67
CA TYR A 337 36.60 -43.00 -34.43
C TYR A 337 36.26 -42.91 -35.92
N GLN A 338 35.02 -42.51 -36.27
CA GLN A 338 34.63 -42.26 -37.66
C GLN A 338 35.43 -41.11 -38.28
N LYS A 339 35.71 -40.05 -37.52
CA LYS A 339 36.49 -38.90 -37.99
C LYS A 339 37.97 -39.20 -38.17
N SER A 340 38.51 -40.17 -37.42
CA SER A 340 39.90 -40.63 -37.54
C SER A 340 40.13 -41.71 -38.60
N LYS A 341 39.08 -42.22 -39.25
CA LYS A 341 39.27 -43.13 -40.38
C LYS A 341 39.91 -42.36 -41.52
N PRO A 342 41.06 -42.80 -42.05
CA PRO A 342 41.57 -42.25 -43.29
C PRO A 342 40.50 -42.48 -44.38
N SER A 343 40.16 -41.43 -45.11
CA SER A 343 39.34 -41.55 -46.32
C SER A 343 40.12 -42.41 -47.30
N ASP A 344 39.61 -43.60 -47.61
CA ASP A 344 40.15 -44.45 -48.69
C ASP A 344 40.06 -43.76 -50.06
#